data_AF-A0A246WM16-F1
#
_entry.id   AF-A0A246WM16-F1
#
_cell.length_a   1.000
_cell.length_b   1.000
_cell.length_c   1.000
_cell.angle_alpha   90.00
_cell.angle_beta   90.00
_cell.angle_gamma   90.00
#
_symmetry.space_group_name_H-M   'P 1'
#
loop_
_entity.id
_entity.type
_entity.pdbx_description
1 polymer ?
#
loop_
_entity_poly.entity_id
_entity_poly.type
_entity_poly.pdbx_seq_one_letter_code
_entity_poly.pdbx_strand_id
1 'polypeptide(L)'
;MAYELHIERRSHELTIAEWQTAVIQLDGVRLANNDSSAVNPSTGEVISMANRDGVAEILLESGEWATCFHFVRGQISFRATATISMASDPAHIAAAKLATALGAEIVGDEGETYDWQVG
;
A
#
# COMPACT_ATOMS: atom_id res chain seq x y z
N MET A 1 6.21 -19.57 4.70
CA MET A 1 6.29 -18.61 3.58
C MET A 1 4.95 -17.92 3.57
N ALA A 2 4.90 -16.61 3.82
CA ALA A 2 3.63 -15.88 3.76
C ALA A 2 3.37 -15.59 2.28
N TYR A 3 2.17 -15.91 1.80
CA TYR A 3 1.76 -15.59 0.44
C TYR A 3 1.62 -14.07 0.31
N GLU A 4 2.23 -13.50 -0.73
CA GLU A 4 2.22 -12.07 -1.01
C GLU A 4 1.43 -11.79 -2.29
N LEU A 5 0.79 -10.63 -2.28
CA LEU A 5 0.00 -10.11 -3.38
C LEU A 5 0.59 -8.77 -3.78
N HIS A 6 0.43 -8.46 -5.06
CA HIS A 6 0.99 -7.29 -5.69
C HIS A 6 -0.10 -6.49 -6.38
N ILE A 7 -0.01 -5.17 -6.33
CA ILE A 7 -0.79 -4.26 -7.18
C ILE A 7 0.17 -3.69 -8.21
N GLU A 8 -0.07 -4.03 -9.47
CA GLU A 8 0.79 -3.63 -10.58
C GLU A 8 -0.04 -3.18 -11.79
N ARG A 9 0.52 -2.26 -12.57
CA ARG A 9 -0.13 -1.72 -13.77
C ARG A 9 0.61 -2.23 -15.00
N ARG A 10 -0.06 -3.01 -15.86
CA ARG A 10 0.55 -3.62 -17.06
C ARG A 10 1.15 -2.63 -18.05
N SER A 11 0.60 -1.41 -18.12
CA SER A 11 1.00 -0.41 -19.12
C SER A 11 2.31 0.30 -18.77
N HIS A 12 2.52 0.66 -17.50
CA HIS A 12 3.71 1.36 -17.01
C HIS A 12 3.80 1.25 -15.50
N GLU A 13 5.02 1.39 -14.96
CA GLU A 13 5.31 1.37 -13.53
C GLU A 13 4.56 2.50 -12.80
N LEU A 14 3.99 2.18 -11.64
CA LEU A 14 3.32 3.17 -10.80
C LEU A 14 4.35 4.14 -10.23
N THR A 15 4.03 5.43 -10.20
CA THR A 15 4.89 6.39 -9.51
C THR A 15 4.53 6.50 -8.03
N ILE A 16 5.50 6.88 -7.20
CA ILE A 16 5.25 7.13 -5.78
C ILE A 16 4.21 8.24 -5.58
N ALA A 17 4.16 9.24 -6.47
CA ALA A 17 3.19 10.32 -6.41
C ALA A 17 1.75 9.83 -6.68
N GLU A 18 1.56 8.93 -7.64
CA GLU A 18 0.26 8.30 -7.89
C GLU A 18 -0.18 7.45 -6.71
N TRP A 19 0.74 6.66 -6.16
CA TRP A 19 0.50 5.87 -4.95
C TRP A 19 0.03 6.75 -3.79
N GLN A 20 0.78 7.81 -3.47
CA GLN A 20 0.42 8.74 -2.40
C GLN A 20 -0.93 9.40 -2.63
N THR A 21 -1.20 9.82 -3.88
CA THR A 21 -2.49 10.42 -4.25
C THR A 21 -3.64 9.45 -4.04
N ALA A 22 -3.51 8.20 -4.48
CA ALA A 22 -4.53 7.19 -4.31
C ALA A 22 -4.79 6.87 -2.83
N VAL A 23 -3.72 6.75 -2.02
CA VAL A 23 -3.85 6.52 -0.58
C VAL A 23 -4.56 7.68 0.13
N ILE A 24 -4.24 8.93 -0.21
CA ILE A 24 -4.86 10.13 0.40
C ILE A 24 -6.35 10.25 0.03
N GLN A 25 -6.74 9.78 -1.15
CA GLN A 25 -8.11 9.85 -1.63
C GLN A 25 -9.02 8.73 -1.10
N LEU A 26 -8.46 7.70 -0.47
CA LEU A 26 -9.22 6.52 -0.04
C LEU A 26 -9.45 6.50 1.47
N ASP A 27 -10.71 6.44 1.86
CA ASP A 27 -11.09 6.18 3.25
C ASP A 27 -10.70 4.77 3.69
N GLY A 28 -10.07 4.68 4.86
CA GLY A 28 -9.61 3.42 5.46
C GLY A 28 -8.17 3.06 5.11
N VAL A 29 -7.46 3.89 4.34
CA VAL A 29 -6.03 3.75 4.07
C VAL A 29 -5.34 5.08 4.39
N ARG A 30 -4.12 5.03 4.92
CA ARG A 30 -3.30 6.24 5.11
C ARG A 30 -1.83 5.93 4.89
N LEU A 31 -1.05 6.94 4.52
CA LEU A 31 0.40 6.81 4.50
C LEU A 31 0.91 6.65 5.95
N ALA A 32 1.86 5.76 6.14
CA ALA A 32 2.44 5.50 7.46
C ALA A 32 3.13 6.77 7.96
N ASN A 33 2.52 7.43 8.94
CA ASN A 33 2.96 8.72 9.42
C ASN A 33 4.07 8.54 10.47
N ASN A 34 5.31 8.36 10.01
CA ASN A 34 6.47 8.37 10.90
C ASN A 34 7.53 9.31 10.32
N ASP A 35 7.24 10.60 10.36
CA ASP A 35 8.18 11.68 10.06
C ASP A 35 9.29 11.67 11.14
N SER A 36 10.25 10.77 10.98
CA SER A 36 11.48 10.76 11.75
C SER A 36 12.46 11.68 11.03
N SER A 37 12.22 12.98 11.12
CA SER A 37 13.18 14.00 10.70
C SER A 37 14.29 14.07 11.76
N ALA A 38 15.47 13.54 11.43
CA ALA A 38 16.64 13.64 12.27
C ALA A 38 17.50 14.81 11.77
N VAL A 39 17.70 15.83 12.61
CA VAL A 39 18.64 16.91 12.28
C VAL A 39 20.05 16.43 12.57
N ASN A 40 20.94 16.48 11.58
CA ASN A 40 22.35 16.19 11.78
C ASN A 40 22.97 17.27 12.67
N PRO A 41 23.41 16.95 13.91
CA PRO A 41 23.94 17.96 14.83
C PRO A 41 25.30 18.53 14.41
N SER A 42 25.97 17.94 13.43
CA SER A 42 27.27 18.42 12.91
C SER A 42 27.15 19.31 11.68
N THR A 43 26.08 19.18 10.87
CA THR A 43 25.92 19.96 9.62
C THR A 43 24.65 20.80 9.56
N GLY A 44 23.68 20.57 10.45
CA GLY A 44 22.37 21.24 10.42
C GLY A 44 21.44 20.76 9.30
N GLU A 45 21.86 19.77 8.49
CA GLU A 45 20.99 19.16 7.49
C GLU A 45 19.86 18.35 8.15
N VAL A 46 18.65 18.54 7.65
CA VAL A 46 17.50 17.69 7.98
C VAL A 46 17.65 16.41 7.17
N ILE A 47 18.02 15.32 7.83
CA ILE A 47 17.99 13.99 7.24
C ILE A 47 16.56 13.47 7.44
N SER A 48 15.68 13.76 6.48
CA SER A 48 14.41 13.06 6.39
C SER A 48 14.71 11.61 6.00
N MET A 49 14.41 10.66 6.89
CA MET A 49 14.42 9.25 6.50
C MET A 49 13.24 9.02 5.53
N ALA A 50 13.48 9.25 4.24
CA ALA A 50 12.53 9.05 3.12
C ALA A 50 12.10 7.58 2.90
N ASN A 51 12.33 6.70 3.88
CA ASN A 51 12.25 5.26 3.72
C ASN A 51 10.86 4.68 4.02
N ARG A 52 9.84 5.54 4.18
CA ARG A 52 8.45 5.10 4.42
C ARG A 52 7.40 5.85 3.60
N ASP A 53 7.77 6.75 2.70
CA ASP A 53 6.83 7.40 1.76
C ASP A 53 5.99 6.41 0.95
N GLY A 54 6.52 5.21 0.74
CA GLY A 54 5.85 4.11 0.05
C GLY A 54 5.02 3.19 0.93
N VAL A 55 5.01 3.36 2.25
CA VAL A 55 4.30 2.45 3.17
C VAL A 55 2.92 3.02 3.49
N ALA A 56 1.88 2.21 3.34
CA ALA A 56 0.55 2.55 3.79
C ALA A 56 0.00 1.57 4.83
N GLU A 57 -0.80 2.15 5.71
CA GLU A 57 -1.53 1.49 6.78
C GLU A 57 -3.01 1.41 6.40
N ILE A 58 -3.66 0.32 6.78
CA ILE A 58 -5.11 0.18 6.69
C ILE A 58 -5.74 0.30 8.06
N LEU A 59 -6.97 0.79 8.09
CA LEU A 59 -7.80 0.79 9.28
C LEU A 59 -8.40 -0.61 9.48
N LEU A 60 -8.03 -1.28 10.56
CA LEU A 60 -8.61 -2.54 10.97
C LEU A 60 -9.99 -2.33 11.59
N GLU A 61 -10.80 -3.38 11.65
CA GLU A 61 -12.11 -3.35 12.34
C GLU A 61 -12.00 -2.99 13.83
N SER A 62 -10.83 -3.24 14.46
CA SER A 62 -10.55 -2.80 15.83
C SER A 62 -10.40 -1.28 15.99
N GLY A 63 -10.36 -0.53 14.89
CA GLY A 63 -10.08 0.90 14.85
C GLY A 63 -8.57 1.23 14.88
N GLU A 64 -7.72 0.21 14.85
CA GLU A 64 -6.27 0.37 14.83
C GLU A 64 -5.74 0.47 13.40
N TRP A 65 -4.68 1.24 13.24
CA TRP A 65 -3.97 1.34 11.96
C TRP A 65 -2.85 0.32 11.93
N ALA A 66 -2.85 -0.52 10.90
CA ALA A 66 -1.83 -1.56 10.71
C ALA A 66 -1.15 -1.39 9.36
N THR A 67 0.17 -1.44 9.35
CA THR A 67 0.98 -1.45 8.13
C THR A 67 0.61 -2.67 7.27
N CYS A 68 0.24 -2.43 6.02
CA CYS A 68 -0.22 -3.49 5.11
C CYS A 68 0.45 -3.40 3.74
N PHE A 69 0.51 -2.20 3.16
CA PHE A 69 0.99 -2.00 1.79
C PHE A 69 2.39 -1.40 1.78
N HIS A 70 3.21 -1.91 0.86
CA HIS A 70 4.58 -1.47 0.64
C HIS A 70 4.81 -1.20 -0.84
N PHE A 71 4.93 0.08 -1.20
CA PHE A 71 5.36 0.48 -2.54
C PHE A 71 6.86 0.28 -2.70
N VAL A 72 7.26 -0.51 -3.68
CA VAL A 72 8.66 -0.80 -4.01
C VAL A 72 8.80 -0.84 -5.54
N ARG A 73 9.64 0.03 -6.11
CA ARG A 73 10.01 0.01 -7.53
C ARG A 73 8.81 -0.09 -8.50
N GLY A 74 7.77 0.71 -8.29
CA GLY A 74 6.66 0.82 -9.23
C GLY A 74 5.54 -0.21 -9.08
N GLN A 75 5.61 -1.05 -8.06
CA GLN A 75 4.55 -1.97 -7.65
C GLN A 75 4.28 -1.81 -6.15
N ILE A 76 3.08 -2.21 -5.71
CA ILE A 76 2.73 -2.30 -4.29
C ILE A 76 2.70 -3.77 -3.93
N SER A 77 3.30 -4.15 -2.80
CA SER A 77 3.22 -5.49 -2.25
C SER A 77 2.50 -5.47 -0.90
N PHE A 78 1.73 -6.51 -0.61
CA PHE A 78 1.08 -6.71 0.68
C PHE A 78 0.94 -8.19 0.98
N ARG A 79 0.84 -8.52 2.27
CA ARG A 79 0.66 -9.91 2.70
C ARG A 79 -0.79 -10.32 2.63
N ALA A 80 -1.04 -11.50 2.07
CA ALA A 80 -2.34 -12.14 2.18
C ALA A 80 -2.62 -12.52 3.64
N THR A 81 -3.69 -11.96 4.19
CA THR A 81 -4.27 -12.39 5.46
C THR A 81 -4.96 -13.75 5.29
N ALA A 82 -5.23 -14.45 6.39
CA ALA A 82 -6.00 -15.70 6.35
C ALA A 82 -7.42 -15.52 5.77
N THR A 83 -7.93 -14.29 5.80
CA THR A 83 -9.26 -13.88 5.35
C THR A 83 -9.23 -13.11 4.03
N ILE A 84 -8.10 -13.05 3.33
CA ILE A 84 -7.93 -12.17 2.16
C ILE A 84 -8.90 -12.46 1.01
N SER A 85 -9.43 -13.68 0.94
CA SER A 85 -10.44 -14.06 -0.04
C SER A 85 -11.85 -13.57 0.30
N MET A 86 -12.05 -13.04 1.52
CA MET A 86 -13.33 -12.53 1.98
C MET A 86 -13.45 -11.05 1.62
N ALA A 87 -14.56 -10.67 0.99
CA ALA A 87 -14.84 -9.27 0.64
C ALA A 87 -15.02 -8.35 1.87
N SER A 88 -15.12 -8.91 3.08
CA SER A 88 -15.14 -8.17 4.35
C SER A 88 -13.75 -7.88 4.90
N ASP A 89 -12.69 -8.48 4.36
CA ASP A 89 -11.34 -8.27 4.85
C ASP A 89 -10.88 -6.84 4.53
N PRO A 90 -10.34 -6.09 5.51
CA PRO A 90 -9.97 -4.70 5.30
C PRO A 90 -8.81 -4.56 4.29
N ALA A 91 -7.89 -5.53 4.23
CA ALA A 91 -6.81 -5.52 3.23
C ALA A 91 -7.37 -5.82 1.83
N HIS A 92 -8.33 -6.74 1.70
CA HIS A 92 -9.03 -7.01 0.44
C HIS A 92 -9.73 -5.74 -0.09
N ILE A 93 -10.54 -5.11 0.75
CA ILE A 93 -11.29 -3.90 0.39
C ILE A 93 -10.33 -2.77 -0.01
N ALA A 94 -9.28 -2.55 0.80
CA ALA A 94 -8.29 -1.52 0.53
C ALA A 94 -7.53 -1.79 -0.78
N ALA A 95 -7.10 -3.03 -1.01
CA ALA A 95 -6.39 -3.42 -2.23
C ALA A 95 -7.26 -3.24 -3.47
N ALA A 96 -8.53 -3.66 -3.42
CA ALA A 96 -9.48 -3.49 -4.53
C ALA A 96 -9.71 -2.01 -4.87
N LYS A 97 -9.89 -1.16 -3.83
CA LYS A 97 -10.02 0.30 -3.98
C LYS A 97 -8.77 0.93 -4.56
N LEU A 98 -7.58 0.55 -4.06
CA LEU A 98 -6.30 1.06 -4.54
C LEU A 98 -6.03 0.64 -5.99
N ALA A 99 -6.25 -0.63 -6.32
CA ALA A 99 -6.11 -1.13 -7.68
C ALA A 99 -7.04 -0.38 -8.65
N THR A 100 -8.30 -0.17 -8.26
CA THR A 100 -9.26 0.61 -9.06
C THR A 100 -8.83 2.06 -9.23
N ALA A 101 -8.46 2.74 -8.15
CA ALA A 101 -8.01 4.15 -8.19
C ALA A 101 -6.74 4.33 -9.05
N LEU A 102 -5.86 3.33 -9.02
CA LEU A 102 -4.62 3.31 -9.79
C LEU A 102 -4.82 2.67 -11.19
N GLY A 103 -6.01 2.24 -11.60
CA GLY A 103 -6.19 1.51 -12.86
C GLY A 103 -5.20 0.36 -13.01
N ALA A 104 -4.92 -0.33 -11.91
CA ALA A 104 -3.96 -1.42 -11.76
C ALA A 104 -4.69 -2.73 -11.48
N GLU A 105 -3.96 -3.84 -11.53
CA GLU A 105 -4.48 -5.18 -11.29
C GLU A 105 -3.82 -5.77 -10.03
N ILE A 106 -4.53 -6.68 -9.36
CA ILE A 106 -3.99 -7.42 -8.23
C ILE A 106 -3.47 -8.76 -8.73
N VAL A 107 -2.21 -9.05 -8.46
CA VAL A 107 -1.49 -10.23 -8.96
C VAL A 107 -0.86 -10.97 -7.79
N GLY A 108 -0.99 -12.30 -7.75
CA GLY A 108 -0.34 -13.15 -6.75
C GLY A 108 1.10 -13.50 -7.10
N ASP A 109 1.83 -14.03 -6.13
CA ASP A 109 3.23 -14.47 -6.29
C ASP A 109 3.40 -15.50 -7.42
N GLU A 110 2.36 -16.31 -7.69
CA GLU A 110 2.35 -17.30 -8.78
C GLU A 110 1.91 -16.71 -10.14
N GLY A 111 1.69 -15.40 -10.23
CA GLY A 111 1.26 -14.70 -11.45
C GLY A 111 -0.25 -14.76 -11.73
N GLU A 112 -1.03 -15.27 -10.79
CA GLU A 112 -2.49 -15.29 -10.86
C GLU A 112 -3.07 -13.88 -10.68
N THR A 113 -4.04 -13.50 -11.52
CA THR A 113 -4.70 -12.19 -11.41
C THR A 113 -6.02 -12.33 -10.66
N TYR A 114 -6.27 -11.41 -9.73
CA TYR A 114 -7.49 -11.34 -8.94
C TYR A 114 -8.38 -10.19 -9.39
N ASP A 115 -9.59 -10.51 -9.82
CA ASP A 115 -10.64 -9.52 -10.12
C ASP A 115 -11.42 -9.21 -8.84
N TRP A 116 -10.86 -8.33 -8.00
CA TRP A 116 -11.54 -7.84 -6.81
C TRP A 116 -12.29 -6.56 -7.16
N GLN A 117 -13.59 -6.70 -7.43
CA GLN A 117 -14.44 -5.55 -7.73
C GLN A 117 -14.83 -4.81 -6.45
N VAL A 118 -14.69 -3.49 -6.46
CA VAL A 118 -15.30 -2.61 -5.46
C VAL A 118 -16.80 -2.50 -5.77
N GLY A 119 -17.62 -3.09 -4.91
CA GLY A 119 -19.09 -2.97 -4.95
C GLY A 119 -19.59 -1.62 -4.48
#